data_AF-A0A1Y1NHG7-F1
#
_entry.id   AF-A0A1Y1NHG7-F1
#
_cell.length_a   1.000
_cell.length_b   1.000
_cell.length_c   1.000
_cell.angle_alpha   90.00
_cell.angle_beta   90.00
_cell.angle_gamma   90.00
#
_symmetry.space_group_name_H-M   'P 1'
#
loop_
_entity.id
_entity.type
_entity.pdbx_description
1 polymer ?
#
loop_
_entity_poly.entity_id
_entity_poly.type
_entity_poly.pdbx_seq_one_letter_code
_entity_poly.pdbx_strand_id
1 'polypeptide(L)'
;MWKALLLVTLHLCAANEFFGPGFPFGEDAGGPTRFSPDLSNLGDQIKNSVHNQLAKSGVFSLQSQMKNLGETIVKNVQQSLSPVYAIPIKQKMMKGVGGLTTVTYYGKDVQSFIIQDGARTVCNGIIENGHCKGSLEPFTVRSNEDFCYADSYAVVNDRVCLSFGPINVAVMNNDIICNGAKSLLLNKAEYNQLCGAGIRAVYVYYADPRNPNAVPIPNPNPNIKCHNNEPGVCMFEDIPHLNSNTVVSNRNSYSYSYQSN
;
A
#
# COMPACT_ATOMS: atom_id res chain seq x y z
N MET A 1 -18.15 -17.79 -12.68
CA MET A 1 -17.79 -18.98 -11.88
C MET A 1 -16.50 -18.61 -11.15
N TRP A 2 -16.41 -18.31 -9.86
CA TRP A 2 -17.08 -18.77 -8.64
C TRP A 2 -17.28 -17.60 -7.65
N LYS A 3 -18.36 -17.65 -6.88
CA LYS A 3 -18.67 -16.79 -5.72
C LYS A 3 -18.13 -17.45 -4.45
N ALA A 4 -17.56 -16.68 -3.52
CA ALA A 4 -17.41 -17.10 -2.13
C ALA A 4 -18.15 -16.11 -1.23
N LEU A 5 -19.29 -16.58 -0.72
CA LEU A 5 -20.18 -15.92 0.22
C LEU A 5 -19.73 -16.34 1.63
N LEU A 6 -19.42 -15.39 2.51
CA LEU A 6 -19.19 -15.65 3.92
C LEU A 6 -20.45 -15.24 4.69
N LEU A 7 -21.27 -16.23 5.05
CA LEU A 7 -22.37 -16.09 6.02
C LEU A 7 -21.79 -16.20 7.43
N VAL A 8 -22.09 -15.21 8.27
CA VAL A 8 -21.97 -15.33 9.73
C VAL A 8 -23.39 -15.36 10.28
N THR A 9 -23.81 -16.53 10.76
CA THR A 9 -25.07 -16.79 11.45
C THR A 9 -24.89 -16.53 12.95
N LEU A 10 -25.56 -15.51 13.50
CA LEU A 10 -25.73 -15.35 14.94
C LEU A 10 -26.98 -16.11 15.40
N HIS A 11 -26.77 -17.10 16.27
CA HIS A 11 -27.83 -17.83 16.97
C HIS A 11 -28.39 -16.98 18.12
N LEU A 12 -29.69 -16.68 18.06
CA LEU A 12 -30.49 -16.24 19.20
C LEU A 12 -31.07 -17.48 19.88
N CYS A 13 -30.63 -17.78 21.10
CA CYS A 13 -31.29 -18.72 21.98
C CYS A 13 -32.49 -18.03 22.65
N ALA A 14 -33.69 -18.51 22.33
CA ALA A 14 -34.88 -18.30 23.14
C ALA A 14 -35.06 -19.56 24.02
N ALA A 15 -35.10 -19.39 25.33
CA ALA A 15 -35.53 -20.42 26.26
C ALA A 15 -36.84 -19.94 26.89
N ASN A 16 -37.92 -20.66 26.57
CA ASN A 16 -39.22 -20.51 27.20
C ASN A 16 -39.79 -21.93 27.33
N GLU A 17 -39.69 -22.53 28.51
CA GLU A 17 -40.45 -23.74 28.84
C GLU A 17 -41.12 -23.59 30.19
N PHE A 18 -42.40 -23.93 30.15
CA PHE A 18 -43.45 -23.92 31.15
C PHE A 18 -43.56 -25.34 31.75
N PHE A 19 -43.86 -25.48 33.05
CA PHE A 19 -44.89 -26.34 33.67
C PHE A 19 -44.64 -26.52 35.19
N GLY A 20 -45.73 -26.44 35.99
CA GLY A 20 -45.79 -26.38 37.47
C GLY A 20 -45.58 -27.73 38.21
N PRO A 21 -46.27 -28.05 39.36
CA PRO A 21 -47.42 -27.38 40.02
C PRO A 21 -47.27 -27.20 41.57
N GLY A 22 -48.26 -26.56 42.22
CA GLY A 22 -48.46 -26.69 43.68
C GLY A 22 -49.25 -25.55 44.36
N PHE A 23 -50.57 -25.74 44.48
CA PHE A 23 -51.50 -25.01 45.38
C PHE A 23 -51.20 -25.30 46.88
N PRO A 24 -51.58 -24.44 47.85
CA PRO A 24 -52.95 -24.43 48.37
C PRO A 24 -53.56 -23.06 48.72
N PHE A 25 -54.86 -23.16 48.98
CA PHE A 25 -55.91 -22.17 49.21
C PHE A 25 -55.66 -21.17 50.35
N GLY A 26 -56.22 -19.96 50.16
CA GLY A 26 -56.64 -19.04 51.21
C GLY A 26 -57.78 -18.18 50.69
N GLU A 27 -58.99 -18.46 51.15
CA GLU A 27 -60.17 -17.58 51.02
C GLU A 27 -59.95 -16.30 51.84
N ASP A 28 -60.31 -15.13 51.30
CA ASP A 28 -61.12 -14.15 52.02
C ASP A 28 -61.54 -12.93 51.18
N ALA A 29 -62.84 -12.65 51.27
CA ALA A 29 -63.52 -11.34 51.30
C ALA A 29 -63.28 -10.27 50.20
N GLY A 30 -64.26 -10.19 49.29
CA GLY A 30 -65.12 -9.01 49.07
C GLY A 30 -64.52 -7.61 48.85
N GLY A 31 -64.59 -7.10 47.61
CA GLY A 31 -64.50 -5.67 47.29
C GLY A 31 -64.67 -5.39 45.78
N PRO A 32 -65.36 -4.31 45.37
CA PRO A 32 -65.85 -4.16 43.99
C PRO A 32 -64.82 -3.61 43.01
N THR A 33 -64.86 -4.17 41.79
CA THR A 33 -64.47 -3.62 40.48
C THR A 33 -63.16 -2.83 40.39
N ARG A 34 -62.10 -3.45 39.84
CA ARG A 34 -61.10 -2.73 39.05
C ARG A 34 -60.63 -3.57 37.86
N PHE A 35 -61.01 -3.10 36.66
CA PHE A 35 -60.36 -3.27 35.36
C PHE A 35 -59.61 -4.60 35.13
N SER A 36 -60.26 -5.52 34.40
CA SER A 36 -59.51 -6.40 33.50
C SER A 36 -58.89 -5.52 32.42
N PRO A 37 -57.55 -5.43 32.28
CA PRO A 37 -56.96 -4.79 31.12
C PRO A 37 -57.42 -5.57 29.88
N ASP A 38 -57.96 -4.85 28.91
CA ASP A 38 -58.39 -5.40 27.65
C ASP A 38 -57.19 -6.03 26.93
N LEU A 39 -57.12 -7.37 27.00
CA LEU A 39 -56.02 -8.17 26.45
C LEU A 39 -55.98 -8.11 24.91
N SER A 40 -57.05 -7.64 24.26
CA SER A 40 -57.14 -7.52 22.81
C SER A 40 -56.07 -6.59 22.21
N ASN A 41 -55.55 -5.64 23.01
CA ASN A 41 -54.54 -4.67 22.61
C ASN A 41 -53.20 -4.83 23.34
N LEU A 42 -53.05 -5.86 24.19
CA LEU A 42 -51.84 -6.05 24.98
C LEU A 42 -50.60 -6.29 24.08
N GLY A 43 -50.79 -7.03 22.98
CA GLY A 43 -49.72 -7.26 21.99
C GLY A 43 -49.21 -5.95 21.37
N ASP A 44 -50.12 -5.06 20.98
CA ASP A 44 -49.75 -3.75 20.41
C ASP A 44 -49.18 -2.80 21.46
N GLN A 45 -49.68 -2.84 22.71
CA GLN A 45 -49.13 -2.06 23.82
C GLN A 45 -47.70 -2.50 24.17
N ILE A 46 -47.43 -3.81 24.22
CA ILE A 46 -46.08 -4.34 24.45
C ILE A 46 -45.18 -3.95 23.28
N LYS A 47 -45.63 -4.13 22.03
CA LYS A 47 -44.87 -3.77 20.83
C LYS A 47 -44.50 -2.29 20.82
N ASN A 48 -45.45 -1.41 21.12
CA ASN A 48 -45.23 0.04 21.17
C ASN A 48 -44.35 0.44 22.35
N SER A 49 -44.47 -0.22 23.50
CA SER A 49 -43.63 0.02 24.67
C SER A 49 -42.18 -0.38 24.41
N VAL A 50 -41.95 -1.57 23.85
CA VAL A 50 -40.62 -2.07 23.46
C VAL A 50 -40.01 -1.16 22.39
N HIS A 51 -40.78 -0.76 21.39
CA HIS A 51 -40.29 0.14 20.33
C HIS A 51 -39.92 1.52 20.88
N ASN A 52 -40.75 2.10 21.77
CA ASN A 52 -40.48 3.38 22.41
C ASN A 52 -39.30 3.31 23.38
N GLN A 53 -39.11 2.19 24.08
CA GLN A 53 -37.94 1.98 24.95
C GLN A 53 -36.65 1.85 24.13
N LEU A 54 -36.66 1.09 23.02
CA LEU A 54 -35.52 0.96 22.10
C LEU A 54 -35.17 2.27 21.38
N ALA A 55 -36.18 3.09 21.07
CA ALA A 55 -35.98 4.43 20.51
C ALA A 55 -35.38 5.40 21.54
N LYS A 56 -35.84 5.35 22.81
CA LYS A 56 -35.31 6.16 23.91
C LYS A 56 -33.92 5.74 24.39
N SER A 57 -33.59 4.45 24.31
CA SER A 57 -32.28 3.91 24.72
C SER A 57 -31.18 4.15 23.67
N GLY A 58 -31.49 4.79 22.54
CA GLY A 58 -30.50 5.11 21.49
C GLY A 58 -29.98 3.88 20.74
N VAL A 59 -30.57 2.70 20.93
CA VAL A 59 -30.09 1.45 20.32
C VAL A 59 -30.17 1.53 18.79
N PHE A 60 -31.20 2.17 18.23
CA PHE A 60 -31.32 2.39 16.78
C PHE A 60 -30.29 3.40 16.23
N SER A 61 -29.89 4.42 17.02
CA SER A 61 -28.84 5.35 16.61
C SER A 61 -27.45 4.70 16.68
N LEU A 62 -27.20 3.89 17.72
CA LEU A 62 -26.00 3.05 17.84
C LEU A 62 -25.89 2.02 16.72
N GLN A 63 -26.98 1.34 16.36
CA GLN A 63 -26.98 0.37 15.26
C GLN A 63 -26.71 1.04 13.90
N SER A 64 -27.22 2.25 13.69
CA SER A 64 -26.95 3.05 12.49
C SER A 64 -25.52 3.61 12.46
N GLN A 65 -24.98 4.03 13.61
CA GLN A 65 -23.58 4.46 13.75
C GLN A 65 -22.62 3.29 13.54
N MET A 66 -22.93 2.10 14.08
CA MET A 66 -22.13 0.89 13.90
C MET A 66 -22.18 0.34 12.48
N LYS A 67 -23.31 0.48 11.78
CA LYS A 67 -23.45 0.06 10.38
C LYS A 67 -22.47 0.80 9.45
N ASN A 68 -22.20 2.08 9.75
CA ASN A 68 -21.28 2.91 8.99
C ASN A 68 -19.86 2.94 9.59
N LEU A 69 -19.68 2.42 10.81
CA LEU A 69 -18.38 2.40 11.49
C LEU A 69 -17.37 1.53 10.75
N GLY A 70 -17.78 0.38 10.23
CA GLY A 70 -16.92 -0.50 9.43
C GLY A 70 -16.40 0.19 8.17
N GLU A 71 -17.29 0.81 7.40
CA GLU A 71 -16.92 1.58 6.19
C GLU A 71 -16.04 2.79 6.54
N THR A 72 -16.31 3.45 7.66
CA THR A 72 -15.52 4.59 8.15
C THR A 72 -14.12 4.17 8.56
N ILE A 73 -13.97 3.05 9.28
CA ILE A 73 -12.67 2.49 9.66
C ILE A 73 -11.89 2.11 8.40
N VAL A 74 -12.51 1.40 7.45
CA VAL A 74 -11.86 1.02 6.18
C VAL A 74 -11.39 2.27 5.43
N LYS A 75 -12.24 3.29 5.31
CA LYS A 75 -11.88 4.55 4.66
C LYS A 75 -10.73 5.27 5.36
N ASN A 76 -10.75 5.33 6.70
CA ASN A 76 -9.69 5.95 7.49
C ASN A 76 -8.37 5.20 7.36
N VAL A 77 -8.39 3.86 7.47
CA VAL A 77 -7.20 3.02 7.28
C VAL A 77 -6.65 3.17 5.86
N GLN A 78 -7.51 3.17 4.84
CA GLN A 78 -7.09 3.33 3.46
C GLN A 78 -6.49 4.72 3.20
N GLN A 79 -7.03 5.77 3.80
CA GLN A 79 -6.45 7.11 3.75
C GLN A 79 -5.10 7.18 4.45
N SER A 80 -4.98 6.60 5.66
CA SER A 80 -3.73 6.58 6.43
C SER A 80 -2.63 5.76 5.75
N LEU A 81 -2.99 4.68 5.04
CA LEU A 81 -2.05 3.83 4.31
C LEU A 81 -1.81 4.30 2.87
N SER A 82 -2.55 5.30 2.38
CA SER A 82 -2.41 5.84 1.02
C SER A 82 -0.95 6.21 0.64
N PRO A 83 -0.14 6.82 1.53
CA PRO A 83 1.27 7.08 1.22
C PRO A 83 2.10 5.79 1.04
N VAL A 84 1.79 4.74 1.78
CA VAL A 84 2.48 3.44 1.68
C VAL A 84 2.13 2.77 0.35
N TYR A 85 0.86 2.83 -0.07
CA TYR A 85 0.43 2.31 -1.38
C TYR A 85 1.01 3.09 -2.57
N ALA A 86 1.47 4.32 -2.37
CA ALA A 86 2.10 5.10 -3.44
C ALA A 86 3.48 4.56 -3.82
N ILE A 87 4.20 3.92 -2.88
CA ILE A 87 5.55 3.36 -3.10
C ILE A 87 5.55 2.31 -4.23
N PRO A 88 4.76 1.22 -4.17
CA PRO A 88 4.76 0.21 -5.23
C PRO A 88 4.21 0.75 -6.56
N ILE A 89 3.32 1.75 -6.54
CA ILE A 89 2.83 2.41 -7.76
C ILE A 89 3.96 3.17 -8.45
N LYS A 90 4.69 4.02 -7.71
CA LYS A 90 5.88 4.70 -8.25
C LYS A 90 6.92 3.70 -8.77
N GLN A 91 7.16 2.61 -8.04
CA GLN A 91 8.09 1.57 -8.50
C GLN A 91 7.66 0.92 -9.82
N LYS A 92 6.36 0.65 -10.02
CA LYS A 92 5.84 0.17 -11.31
C LYS A 92 6.12 1.17 -12.42
N MET A 93 5.86 2.46 -12.17
CA MET A 93 6.14 3.52 -13.13
C MET A 93 7.65 3.62 -13.42
N MET A 94 8.52 3.63 -12.41
CA MET A 94 9.98 3.65 -12.63
C MET A 94 10.48 2.45 -13.44
N LYS A 95 9.82 1.29 -13.31
CA LYS A 95 10.12 0.06 -14.05
C LYS A 95 9.42 -0.03 -15.41
N GLY A 96 8.63 0.96 -15.81
CA GLY A 96 7.87 0.92 -17.07
C GLY A 96 6.90 -0.26 -17.15
N VAL A 97 6.32 -0.69 -16.02
CA VAL A 97 5.39 -1.83 -15.99
C VAL A 97 4.07 -1.45 -16.64
N GLY A 98 3.66 -2.22 -17.65
CA GLY A 98 2.43 -1.95 -18.38
C GLY A 98 2.47 -0.71 -19.29
N GLY A 99 3.67 -0.25 -19.61
CA GLY A 99 3.90 0.93 -20.45
C GLY A 99 5.38 1.03 -20.81
N LEU A 100 5.91 2.25 -20.82
CA LEU A 100 7.32 2.53 -21.02
C LEU A 100 7.73 3.72 -20.17
N THR A 101 8.95 3.70 -19.67
CA THR A 101 9.51 4.82 -18.90
C THR A 101 10.81 5.27 -19.50
N THR A 102 10.95 6.56 -19.78
CA THR A 102 12.26 7.16 -19.97
C THR A 102 12.76 7.66 -18.62
N VAL A 103 14.03 7.44 -18.34
CA VAL A 103 14.69 8.03 -17.18
C VAL A 103 15.93 8.77 -17.65
N THR A 104 16.09 10.01 -17.20
CA THR A 104 17.29 10.80 -17.42
C THR A 104 17.96 11.06 -16.08
N TYR A 105 19.17 10.52 -15.93
CA TYR A 105 20.03 10.77 -14.78
C TYR A 105 20.88 12.01 -15.05
N TYR A 106 20.77 12.99 -14.16
CA TYR A 106 21.59 14.19 -14.11
C TYR A 106 22.61 14.01 -13.00
N GLY A 107 23.83 13.63 -13.36
CA GLY A 107 24.96 13.53 -12.46
C GLY A 107 26.16 14.25 -13.05
N LYS A 108 27.35 13.66 -12.89
CA LYS A 108 28.57 14.11 -13.58
C LYS A 108 28.38 14.09 -15.11
N ASP A 109 27.79 13.02 -15.61
CA ASP A 109 27.39 12.86 -17.01
C ASP A 109 25.86 12.71 -17.08
N VAL A 110 25.25 13.23 -18.15
CA VAL A 110 23.81 13.06 -18.40
C VAL A 110 23.62 11.78 -19.19
N GLN A 111 22.89 10.83 -18.60
CA GLN A 111 22.60 9.55 -19.25
C GLN A 111 21.10 9.28 -19.21
N SER A 112 20.54 8.94 -20.37
CA SER A 112 19.14 8.55 -20.50
C SER A 112 19.00 7.07 -20.80
N PHE A 113 17.92 6.47 -20.30
CA PHE A 113 17.54 5.09 -20.56
C PHE A 113 16.06 4.98 -20.88
N ILE A 114 15.73 3.98 -21.68
CA ILE A 114 14.35 3.50 -21.86
C ILE A 114 14.19 2.23 -21.02
N ILE A 115 13.18 2.22 -20.17
CA ILE A 115 12.84 1.12 -19.26
C ILE A 115 11.45 0.58 -19.63
N GLN A 116 11.38 -0.73 -19.85
CA GLN A 116 10.12 -1.44 -20.10
C GLN A 116 10.12 -2.75 -19.32
N ASP A 117 9.13 -2.96 -18.47
CA ASP A 117 9.00 -4.13 -17.58
C ASP A 117 10.30 -4.46 -16.81
N GLY A 118 11.02 -3.42 -16.38
CA GLY A 118 12.29 -3.50 -15.64
C GLY A 118 13.53 -3.72 -16.49
N ALA A 119 13.39 -4.05 -17.78
CA ALA A 119 14.51 -4.14 -18.71
C ALA A 119 14.97 -2.72 -19.11
N ARG A 120 16.29 -2.48 -19.06
CA ARG A 120 16.88 -1.18 -19.38
C ARG A 120 17.61 -1.23 -20.70
N THR A 121 17.34 -0.24 -21.54
CA THR A 121 17.98 -0.06 -22.84
C THR A 121 18.52 1.36 -22.98
N VAL A 122 19.59 1.49 -23.76
CA VAL A 122 20.17 2.75 -24.19
C VAL A 122 19.71 3.00 -25.62
N CYS A 123 19.33 4.24 -25.91
CA CYS A 123 19.02 4.68 -27.26
C CYS A 123 20.28 5.29 -27.89
N ASN A 124 20.81 4.66 -28.94
CA ASN A 124 21.90 5.21 -29.75
C ASN A 124 21.30 6.14 -30.82
N GLY A 125 20.68 7.22 -30.37
CA GLY A 125 19.91 8.14 -31.20
C GLY A 125 19.19 9.17 -30.34
N ILE A 126 18.02 9.64 -30.80
CA ILE A 126 17.21 10.63 -30.08
C ILE A 126 16.02 9.94 -29.44
N ILE A 127 15.75 10.24 -28.17
CA ILE A 127 14.51 9.81 -27.51
C ILE A 127 13.44 10.89 -27.74
N GLU A 128 12.34 10.53 -28.37
CA GLU A 128 11.21 11.41 -28.64
C GLU A 128 9.91 10.72 -28.23
N ASN A 129 9.14 11.34 -27.32
CA ASN A 129 7.87 10.80 -26.80
C ASN A 129 7.97 9.35 -26.30
N GLY A 130 9.06 9.02 -25.60
CA GLY A 130 9.30 7.67 -25.08
C GLY A 130 9.90 6.69 -26.09
N HIS A 131 10.01 7.05 -27.37
CA HIS A 131 10.53 6.18 -28.41
C HIS A 131 11.94 6.55 -28.82
N CYS A 132 12.77 5.54 -29.06
CA CYS A 132 14.10 5.75 -29.62
C CYS A 132 14.02 5.90 -31.14
N LYS A 133 14.48 7.04 -31.65
CA LYS A 133 14.81 7.28 -33.06
C LYS A 133 16.28 6.92 -33.28
N GLY A 134 16.56 5.62 -33.29
CA GLY A 134 17.91 5.05 -33.39
C GLY A 134 17.90 3.56 -33.11
N SER A 135 19.07 2.96 -32.84
CA SER A 135 19.13 1.59 -32.33
C SER A 135 18.94 1.56 -30.82
N LEU A 136 18.20 0.56 -30.35
CA LEU A 136 18.09 0.23 -28.93
C LEU A 136 19.05 -0.89 -28.59
N GLU A 137 19.85 -0.68 -27.55
CA GLU A 137 20.78 -1.69 -27.05
C GLU A 137 20.54 -1.94 -25.56
N PRO A 138 20.58 -3.21 -25.11
CA PRO A 138 20.52 -3.51 -23.68
C PRO A 138 21.64 -2.81 -22.92
N PHE A 139 21.28 -2.16 -21.81
CA PHE A 139 22.29 -1.58 -20.94
C PHE A 139 23.12 -2.68 -20.27
N THR A 140 24.44 -2.53 -20.34
CA THR A 140 25.39 -3.45 -19.70
C THR A 140 26.36 -2.64 -18.86
N VAL A 141 26.55 -3.04 -17.62
CA VAL A 141 27.57 -2.47 -16.73
C VAL A 141 28.95 -2.84 -17.26
N ARG A 142 29.75 -1.83 -17.61
CA ARG A 142 31.10 -1.95 -18.17
C ARG A 142 32.15 -1.31 -17.27
N SER A 143 31.78 -0.30 -16.48
CA SER A 143 32.68 0.36 -15.54
C SER A 143 32.03 0.64 -14.19
N ASN A 144 32.79 1.18 -13.23
CA ASN A 144 32.26 1.54 -11.92
C ASN A 144 31.29 2.72 -12.02
N GLU A 145 31.53 3.67 -12.93
CA GLU A 145 30.67 4.82 -13.20
C GLU A 145 29.24 4.40 -13.58
N ASP A 146 29.07 3.24 -14.21
CA ASP A 146 27.75 2.71 -14.53
C ASP A 146 26.91 2.42 -13.28
N PHE A 147 27.54 2.11 -12.13
CA PHE A 147 26.82 1.90 -10.87
C PHE A 147 26.15 3.18 -10.33
N CYS A 148 26.48 4.36 -10.86
CA CYS A 148 25.74 5.59 -10.59
C CYS A 148 24.28 5.52 -11.05
N TYR A 149 23.96 4.57 -11.95
CA TYR A 149 22.62 4.31 -12.45
C TYR A 149 21.99 3.06 -11.83
N ALA A 150 22.61 2.47 -10.80
CA ALA A 150 22.11 1.29 -10.12
C ALA A 150 20.65 1.50 -9.67
N ASP A 151 19.85 0.44 -9.79
CA ASP A 151 18.45 0.51 -9.41
C ASP A 151 18.29 0.24 -7.90
N SER A 152 19.19 -0.52 -7.30
CA SER A 152 19.13 -0.91 -5.89
C SER A 152 20.33 -0.36 -5.14
N TYR A 153 20.10 0.18 -3.95
CA TYR A 153 21.16 0.64 -3.07
C TYR A 153 20.83 0.39 -1.61
N ALA A 154 21.86 0.35 -0.77
CA ALA A 154 21.75 0.32 0.68
C ALA A 154 22.90 1.12 1.29
N VAL A 155 22.63 1.83 2.38
CA VAL A 155 23.64 2.62 3.10
C VAL A 155 23.77 2.08 4.51
N VAL A 156 24.99 1.73 4.92
CA VAL A 156 25.33 1.22 6.26
C VAL A 156 26.68 1.81 6.66
N ASN A 157 26.76 2.49 7.80
CA ASN A 157 28.00 3.06 8.36
C ASN A 157 28.88 3.79 7.33
N ASP A 158 28.32 4.80 6.65
CA ASP A 158 28.98 5.57 5.57
C ASP A 158 29.46 4.77 4.34
N ARG A 159 29.11 3.48 4.26
CA ARG A 159 29.26 2.68 3.05
C ARG A 159 27.97 2.63 2.25
N VAL A 160 28.12 2.63 0.94
CA VAL A 160 27.05 2.55 -0.05
C VAL A 160 27.26 1.26 -0.84
N CYS A 161 26.31 0.35 -0.69
CA CYS A 161 26.18 -0.84 -1.54
C CYS A 161 25.26 -0.49 -2.71
N LEU A 162 25.72 -0.68 -3.94
CA LEU A 162 24.96 -0.47 -5.18
C LEU A 162 24.79 -1.79 -5.90
N SER A 163 23.64 -2.01 -6.55
CA SER A 163 23.40 -3.22 -7.35
C SER A 163 22.41 -2.98 -8.49
N PHE A 164 22.59 -3.73 -9.57
CA PHE A 164 21.60 -3.90 -10.62
C PHE A 164 20.78 -5.16 -10.35
N GLY A 165 19.68 -4.97 -9.60
CA GLY A 165 18.85 -6.02 -9.07
C GLY A 165 18.97 -6.17 -7.55
N PRO A 166 18.32 -7.20 -6.98
CA PRO A 166 18.20 -7.37 -5.54
C PRO A 166 19.54 -7.35 -4.83
N ILE A 167 19.58 -6.67 -3.69
CA ILE A 167 20.79 -6.52 -2.88
C ILE A 167 20.51 -6.95 -1.46
N ASN A 168 21.36 -7.82 -0.93
CA ASN A 168 21.39 -8.19 0.48
C ASN A 168 22.67 -7.62 1.09
N VAL A 169 22.55 -6.93 2.22
CA VAL A 169 23.70 -6.39 2.94
C VAL A 169 23.86 -7.14 4.24
N ALA A 170 25.05 -7.68 4.48
CA ALA A 170 25.43 -8.32 5.73
C ALA A 170 26.54 -7.52 6.40
N VAL A 171 26.54 -7.49 7.73
CA VAL A 171 27.63 -6.94 8.54
C VAL A 171 28.23 -8.08 9.34
N MET A 172 29.48 -8.42 9.06
CA MET A 172 30.20 -9.53 9.71
C MET A 172 31.55 -9.02 10.18
N ASN A 173 31.85 -9.13 11.48
CA ASN A 173 33.12 -8.68 12.06
C ASN A 173 33.49 -7.22 11.69
N ASN A 174 32.51 -6.31 11.69
CA ASN A 174 32.62 -4.91 11.24
C ASN A 174 32.84 -4.70 9.73
N ASP A 175 32.93 -5.74 8.93
CA ASP A 175 32.96 -5.63 7.47
C ASP A 175 31.55 -5.64 6.88
N ILE A 176 31.33 -4.81 5.87
CA ILE A 176 30.06 -4.72 5.15
C ILE A 176 30.20 -5.50 3.85
N ILE A 177 29.30 -6.46 3.64
CA ILE A 177 29.27 -7.31 2.45
C ILE A 177 28.01 -7.00 1.66
N CYS A 178 28.17 -6.58 0.41
CA CYS A 178 27.06 -6.41 -0.52
C CYS A 178 26.93 -7.68 -1.38
N ASN A 179 25.83 -8.42 -1.21
CA ASN A 179 25.51 -9.60 -1.99
C ASN A 179 24.46 -9.26 -3.04
N GLY A 180 24.87 -9.23 -4.31
CA GLY A 180 24.00 -9.04 -5.47
C GLY A 180 24.66 -9.59 -6.75
N ALA A 181 23.89 -9.84 -7.80
CA ALA A 181 24.40 -10.42 -9.05
C ALA A 181 25.47 -9.54 -9.72
N LYS A 182 25.37 -8.22 -9.54
CA LYS A 182 26.36 -7.20 -9.90
C LYS A 182 26.31 -6.10 -8.87
N SER A 183 27.18 -6.17 -7.86
CA SER A 183 27.22 -5.21 -6.75
C SER A 183 28.55 -4.49 -6.63
N LEU A 184 28.50 -3.24 -6.17
CA LEU A 184 29.66 -2.40 -5.89
C LEU A 184 29.53 -1.81 -4.47
N LEU A 185 30.58 -1.95 -3.67
CA LEU A 185 30.69 -1.36 -2.34
C LEU A 185 31.64 -0.17 -2.41
N LEU A 186 31.16 1.01 -2.01
CA LEU A 186 31.95 2.23 -1.90
C LEU A 186 31.73 2.85 -0.53
N ASN A 187 32.62 3.73 -0.08
CA ASN A 187 32.24 4.71 0.93
C ASN A 187 31.50 5.91 0.29
N LYS A 188 30.84 6.73 1.12
CA LYS A 188 30.06 7.88 0.65
C LYS A 188 30.90 8.92 -0.11
N ALA A 189 32.16 9.12 0.28
CA ALA A 189 33.06 10.06 -0.40
C ALA A 189 33.45 9.55 -1.80
N GLU A 190 33.81 8.28 -1.91
CA GLU A 190 34.08 7.59 -3.19
C GLU A 190 32.87 7.64 -4.11
N TYR A 191 31.67 7.38 -3.57
CA TYR A 191 30.43 7.49 -4.33
C TYR A 191 30.25 8.90 -4.91
N ASN A 192 30.38 9.93 -4.07
CA ASN A 192 30.20 11.32 -4.50
C ASN A 192 31.25 11.74 -5.54
N GLN A 193 32.48 11.23 -5.42
CA GLN A 193 33.54 11.46 -6.40
C GLN A 193 33.25 10.76 -7.73
N LEU A 194 32.72 9.54 -7.68
CA LEU A 194 32.41 8.73 -8.86
C LEU A 194 31.22 9.31 -9.63
N CYS A 195 30.13 9.62 -8.93
CA CYS A 195 28.86 9.92 -9.57
C CYS A 195 28.49 11.42 -9.59
N GLY A 196 29.24 12.25 -8.87
CA GLY A 196 28.89 13.63 -8.59
C GLY A 196 27.95 13.76 -7.39
N ALA A 197 28.06 14.89 -6.69
CA ALA A 197 27.17 15.20 -5.58
C ALA A 197 25.75 15.46 -6.11
N GLY A 198 24.77 14.70 -5.62
CA GLY A 198 23.36 14.99 -5.87
C GLY A 198 22.86 14.56 -7.25
N ILE A 199 23.14 13.32 -7.65
CA ILE A 199 22.46 12.72 -8.81
C ILE A 199 20.96 12.93 -8.68
N ARG A 200 20.31 13.38 -9.74
CA ARG A 200 18.86 13.51 -9.85
C ARG A 200 18.38 12.66 -11.01
N ALA A 201 17.29 11.93 -10.83
CA ALA A 201 16.68 11.16 -11.90
C ALA A 201 15.30 11.75 -12.21
N VAL A 202 15.08 12.09 -13.48
CA VAL A 202 13.76 12.52 -13.99
C VAL A 202 13.16 11.34 -14.75
N TYR A 203 11.99 10.88 -14.33
CA TYR A 203 11.26 9.79 -14.93
C TYR A 203 10.07 10.35 -15.72
N VAL A 204 9.85 9.84 -16.92
CA VAL A 204 8.65 10.08 -17.71
C VAL A 204 8.04 8.72 -18.08
N TYR A 205 6.92 8.40 -17.44
CA TYR A 205 6.19 7.15 -17.69
C TYR A 205 5.05 7.39 -18.67
N TYR A 206 5.00 6.59 -19.72
CA TYR A 206 3.99 6.54 -20.77
C TYR A 206 3.17 5.26 -20.57
N ALA A 207 1.90 5.39 -20.13
CA ALA A 207 1.03 4.24 -19.91
C ALA A 207 0.53 3.64 -21.23
N ASP A 208 0.54 2.30 -21.39
CA ASP A 208 -0.19 1.66 -22.50
C ASP A 208 -1.64 1.43 -22.06
N PRO A 209 -2.64 2.14 -22.64
CA PRO A 209 -4.04 2.01 -22.24
C PRO A 209 -4.62 0.61 -22.51
N ARG A 210 -3.95 -0.20 -23.33
CA ARG A 210 -4.37 -1.58 -23.63
C ARG A 210 -3.82 -2.59 -22.64
N ASN A 211 -2.85 -2.21 -21.81
CA ASN A 211 -2.23 -3.12 -20.85
C ASN A 211 -2.94 -3.01 -19.49
N PRO A 212 -3.53 -4.11 -18.97
CA PRO A 212 -4.25 -4.08 -17.69
C PRO A 212 -3.33 -3.82 -16.48
N ASN A 213 -2.01 -3.99 -16.64
CA ASN A 213 -1.03 -3.71 -15.60
C ASN A 213 -0.54 -2.25 -15.61
N ALA A 214 -0.94 -1.47 -16.61
CA ALA A 214 -0.57 -0.07 -16.72
C ALA A 214 -1.03 0.70 -15.49
N VAL A 215 -0.14 1.55 -14.96
CA VAL A 215 -0.54 2.49 -13.92
C VAL A 215 -1.46 3.55 -14.54
N PRO A 216 -2.70 3.72 -14.04
CA PRO A 216 -3.62 4.72 -14.59
C PRO A 216 -3.12 6.14 -14.30
N ILE A 217 -3.29 7.01 -15.30
CA ILE A 217 -2.96 8.45 -15.24
C ILE A 217 -4.19 9.23 -15.74
N PRO A 218 -4.81 10.08 -14.92
CA PRO A 218 -4.45 10.40 -13.55
C PRO A 218 -4.60 9.20 -12.61
N ASN A 219 -3.75 9.13 -11.59
CA ASN A 219 -3.78 8.03 -10.62
C ASN A 219 -4.81 8.31 -9.51
N PRO A 220 -5.62 7.32 -9.09
CA PRO A 220 -6.58 7.51 -8.01
C PRO A 220 -5.92 7.75 -6.64
N ASN A 221 -4.64 7.41 -6.46
CA ASN A 221 -3.91 7.69 -5.23
C ASN A 221 -3.37 9.13 -5.24
N PRO A 222 -3.81 10.02 -4.32
CA PRO A 222 -3.42 11.44 -4.31
C PRO A 222 -1.94 11.69 -4.00
N ASN A 223 -1.21 10.67 -3.52
CA ASN A 223 0.23 10.75 -3.26
C ASN A 223 1.08 10.51 -4.52
N ILE A 224 0.46 10.14 -5.64
CA ILE A 224 1.10 10.05 -6.96
C ILE A 224 0.86 11.37 -7.68
N LYS A 225 1.88 12.24 -7.66
CA LYS A 225 1.84 13.55 -8.32
C LYS A 225 2.67 13.50 -9.60
N CYS A 226 2.05 13.89 -10.71
CA CYS A 226 2.72 14.08 -12.00
C CYS A 226 2.94 15.58 -12.21
N HIS A 227 4.09 15.96 -12.75
CA HIS A 227 4.44 17.37 -13.01
C HIS A 227 3.94 17.88 -14.36
N ASN A 228 3.54 16.99 -15.26
CA ASN A 228 3.05 17.31 -16.59
C ASN A 228 1.51 17.21 -16.68
N ASN A 229 0.95 17.89 -17.67
CA ASN A 229 -0.50 17.93 -17.93
C ASN A 229 -0.93 17.05 -19.11
N GLU A 230 -0.03 16.20 -19.64
CA GLU A 230 -0.31 15.36 -20.80
C GLU A 230 -1.10 14.09 -20.40
N PRO A 231 -2.23 13.79 -21.07
CA PRO A 231 -2.99 12.58 -20.79
C PRO A 231 -2.16 11.31 -20.99
N GLY A 232 -2.21 10.37 -20.05
CA GLY A 232 -1.51 9.09 -20.15
C GLY A 232 0.01 9.17 -19.93
N VAL A 233 0.55 10.34 -19.60
CA VAL A 233 1.98 10.55 -19.34
C VAL A 233 2.16 11.11 -17.94
N CYS A 234 3.12 10.59 -17.18
CA CYS A 234 3.43 11.09 -15.85
C CYS A 234 4.93 11.33 -15.71
N MET A 235 5.29 12.59 -15.51
CA MET A 235 6.65 13.02 -15.20
C MET A 235 6.81 13.22 -13.69
N PHE A 236 7.84 12.62 -13.11
CA PHE A 236 8.18 12.79 -11.71
C PHE A 236 9.68 12.69 -11.49
N GLU A 237 10.15 13.26 -10.39
CA GLU A 237 11.56 13.26 -10.03
C GLU A 237 11.80 12.34 -8.84
N ASP A 238 12.98 11.72 -8.86
CA ASP A 238 13.50 11.00 -7.71
C ASP A 238 14.94 11.46 -7.47
N ILE A 239 15.26 11.71 -6.21
CA ILE A 239 16.64 11.91 -5.79
C ILE A 239 17.05 10.57 -5.19
N PRO A 240 17.98 9.81 -5.79
CA PRO A 240 18.51 8.61 -5.17
C PRO A 240 19.00 8.96 -3.75
N HIS A 241 18.22 8.58 -2.73
CA HIS A 241 18.37 9.12 -1.38
C HIS A 241 19.62 8.56 -0.68
N LEU A 242 20.78 9.20 -0.87
CA LEU A 242 22.00 8.92 -0.10
C LEU A 242 22.15 9.78 1.16
N ASN A 243 21.13 10.60 1.44
CA ASN A 243 21.13 11.55 2.55
C ASN A 243 20.38 11.03 3.79
N SER A 244 20.02 9.74 3.82
CA SER A 244 19.36 9.16 4.98
C SER A 244 20.27 8.14 5.64
N ASN A 245 20.53 8.29 6.95
CA ASN A 245 21.14 7.27 7.83
C ASN A 245 20.24 6.04 8.03
N THR A 246 19.33 5.81 7.09
CA THR A 246 18.36 4.74 7.14
C THR A 246 18.97 3.58 6.37
N VAL A 247 18.97 2.41 6.99
CA VAL A 247 19.01 1.16 6.25
C VAL A 247 17.73 1.10 5.43
N VAL A 248 17.73 1.71 4.25
CA VAL A 248 16.61 1.61 3.29
C VAL A 248 16.70 0.23 2.65
N SER A 249 16.18 -0.75 3.38
CA SER A 249 15.87 -2.08 2.86
C SER A 249 14.60 -1.98 2.01
N ASN A 250 14.74 -1.77 0.69
CA ASN A 250 13.91 -2.48 -0.28
C ASN A 250 14.34 -2.26 -1.75
N ARG A 251 14.88 -3.31 -2.38
CA ARG A 251 14.47 -3.83 -3.70
C ARG A 251 14.73 -5.34 -3.70
N ASN A 252 13.78 -6.11 -3.15
CA ASN A 252 13.77 -7.58 -3.04
C ASN A 252 14.83 -8.21 -2.11
N SER A 253 14.38 -9.16 -1.29
CA SER A 253 15.10 -9.99 -0.30
C SER A 253 15.50 -9.35 1.04
N TYR A 254 15.00 -9.99 2.11
CA TYR A 254 15.42 -9.83 3.50
C TYR A 254 16.35 -10.99 3.85
N SER A 255 17.42 -10.71 4.59
CA SER A 255 17.87 -11.56 5.70
C SER A 255 18.77 -10.75 6.63
N TYR A 256 18.40 -10.69 7.91
CA TYR A 256 19.28 -10.27 8.99
C TYR A 256 19.69 -11.52 9.76
N SER A 257 20.98 -11.83 9.80
CA SER A 257 21.56 -12.75 10.78
C SER A 257 22.63 -12.01 11.56
N TYR A 258 22.30 -11.60 12.79
CA TYR A 258 23.28 -11.15 13.76
C TYR A 258 23.84 -12.41 14.43
N GLN A 259 25.06 -12.81 14.10
CA GLN A 259 25.81 -13.77 14.90
C GLN A 259 26.88 -12.99 15.68
N SER A 260 26.56 -12.68 16.93
CA SER A 260 27.59 -12.34 17.92
C SER A 260 28.18 -13.64 18.44
N ASN A 261 29.50 -13.80 18.33
CA ASN A 261 30.24 -14.78 19.15
C ASN A 261 30.36 -14.29 20.58
#